data_AF-A0A8S2NYN9-F1
#
_entry.id   AF-A0A8S2NYN9-F1
#
_cell.length_a   1.000
_cell.length_b   1.000
_cell.length_c   1.000
_cell.angle_alpha   90.00
_cell.angle_beta   90.00
_cell.angle_gamma   90.00
#
_symmetry.space_group_name_H-M   'P 1'
#
loop_
_entity.id
_entity.type
_entity.pdbx_description
1 polymer ?
#
loop_
_entity_poly.entity_id
_entity_poly.type
_entity_poly.pdbx_seq_one_letter_code
_entity_poly.pdbx_strand_id
1 'polypeptide(L)'
;MATAKYSALFPHVAPRCKELIHILVHGAANLPNINNRSPRCYVTTQTKATLEEGEIGETINATNFIEGVSPQWNEMIYADIAEDKSLSEELIIFIIDEPTGKKIVEHRFQWQNFEPFYQYHINLQQPLQQTSQTTCLYISMMRKLSSLSKESIRYFGLEALLNGFDSPITENLSIYAVTRIVSDFKAY
;
A
#
# COMPACT_ATOMS: atom_id res chain seq x y z
N MET A 1 -11.60 23.60 -17.33
CA MET A 1 -10.54 22.68 -17.79
C MET A 1 -10.40 21.63 -16.70
N ALA A 2 -11.09 20.50 -16.84
CA ALA A 2 -11.23 19.49 -15.79
C ALA A 2 -10.01 18.56 -15.82
N THR A 3 -9.21 18.60 -14.77
CA THR A 3 -8.08 17.70 -14.55
C THR A 3 -8.62 16.29 -14.39
N ALA A 4 -8.07 15.37 -15.20
CA ALA A 4 -8.47 13.97 -15.22
C ALA A 4 -8.39 13.37 -13.82
N LYS A 5 -9.51 12.83 -13.35
CA LYS A 5 -9.54 11.84 -12.28
C LYS A 5 -8.50 10.78 -12.63
N TYR A 6 -7.57 10.48 -11.72
CA TYR A 6 -6.68 9.33 -11.84
C TYR A 6 -7.54 8.06 -11.95
N SER A 7 -7.97 7.70 -13.16
CA SER A 7 -8.41 6.37 -13.52
C SER A 7 -7.15 5.53 -13.75
N ALA A 8 -6.35 5.34 -12.71
CA ALA A 8 -5.09 4.62 -12.83
C ALA A 8 -5.36 3.14 -12.58
N LEU A 9 -5.50 2.39 -13.68
CA LEU A 9 -4.96 1.03 -13.77
C LEU A 9 -3.62 1.01 -13.01
N PHE A 10 -3.52 0.19 -11.96
CA PHE A 10 -2.33 0.12 -11.12
C PHE A 10 -1.09 -0.14 -11.99
N PRO A 11 -0.19 0.84 -12.18
CA PRO A 11 0.92 0.67 -13.10
C PRO A 11 1.87 -0.40 -12.54
N HIS A 12 2.37 -1.26 -13.43
CA HIS A 12 3.30 -2.33 -13.05
C HIS A 12 4.62 -1.79 -12.51
N VAL A 13 4.97 -0.55 -12.86
CA VAL A 13 6.17 0.19 -12.43
C VAL A 13 5.78 1.56 -11.89
N ALA A 14 6.67 2.22 -11.17
CA ALA A 14 6.49 3.60 -10.76
C ALA A 14 6.58 4.58 -11.96
N PRO A 15 6.06 5.81 -11.83
CA PRO A 15 6.32 6.86 -12.81
C PRO A 15 7.82 7.11 -13.02
N ARG A 16 8.21 7.69 -14.15
CA ARG A 16 9.63 8.02 -14.42
C ARG A 16 10.21 8.92 -13.33
N CYS A 17 11.46 8.64 -12.95
CA CYS A 17 12.19 9.36 -11.91
C CYS A 17 11.54 9.29 -10.51
N LYS A 18 10.57 8.39 -10.31
CA LYS A 18 9.93 8.13 -9.03
C LYS A 18 10.12 6.68 -8.61
N GLU A 19 10.23 6.51 -7.32
CA GLU A 19 10.07 5.24 -6.63
C GLU A 19 8.73 5.27 -5.90
N LEU A 20 7.99 4.18 -5.95
CA LEU A 20 6.65 4.07 -5.40
C LEU A 20 6.61 2.94 -4.38
N ILE A 21 6.21 3.25 -3.15
CA ILE A 21 6.00 2.23 -2.10
C ILE A 21 4.51 1.99 -1.95
N HIS A 22 4.06 0.80 -2.34
CA HIS A 22 2.70 0.33 -2.10
C HIS A 22 2.61 -0.30 -0.73
N ILE A 23 1.57 0.03 0.02
CA ILE A 23 1.34 -0.48 1.38
C ILE A 23 -0.12 -0.91 1.49
N LEU A 24 -0.35 -2.21 1.57
CA LEU A 24 -1.64 -2.77 1.96
C LEU A 24 -1.70 -2.84 3.48
N VAL A 25 -2.57 -2.04 4.07
CA VAL A 25 -2.81 -2.01 5.52
C VAL A 25 -3.87 -3.06 5.85
N HIS A 26 -3.47 -4.16 6.50
CA HIS A 26 -4.42 -5.21 6.89
C HIS A 26 -5.20 -4.79 8.12
N GLY A 27 -4.50 -4.46 9.21
CA GLY A 27 -5.12 -4.16 10.49
C GLY A 27 -4.09 -3.84 11.57
N ALA A 28 -4.59 -3.46 12.74
CA ALA A 28 -3.80 -3.26 13.94
C ALA A 28 -4.33 -4.08 15.11
N ALA A 29 -3.51 -4.26 16.13
CA ALA A 29 -3.88 -4.93 17.37
C ALA A 29 -3.32 -4.20 18.60
N ASN A 30 -4.01 -4.36 19.73
CA ASN A 30 -3.64 -3.81 21.04
C ASN A 30 -3.51 -2.28 21.08
N LEU A 31 -4.28 -1.55 20.28
CA LEU A 31 -4.26 -0.09 20.36
C LEU A 31 -4.81 0.37 21.73
N PRO A 32 -4.20 1.39 22.36
CA PRO A 32 -4.68 1.89 23.64
C PRO A 32 -6.00 2.63 23.50
N ASN A 33 -6.81 2.59 24.57
CA ASN A 33 -7.94 3.52 24.69
C ASN A 33 -7.43 4.96 24.80
N ILE A 34 -8.17 5.90 24.22
CA ILE A 34 -7.87 7.33 24.23
C ILE A 34 -8.96 8.01 25.02
N ASN A 35 -8.63 8.71 26.10
CA ASN A 35 -9.61 9.41 26.96
C ASN A 35 -10.78 8.50 27.39
N ASN A 36 -10.49 7.26 27.80
CA ASN A 36 -11.47 6.24 28.21
C ASN A 36 -12.45 5.76 27.13
N ARG A 37 -12.16 6.01 25.84
CA ARG A 37 -12.90 5.41 24.71
C ARG A 37 -11.99 4.59 23.80
N SER A 38 -12.62 3.72 23.00
CA SER A 38 -11.96 3.10 21.86
C SER A 38 -11.43 4.17 20.90
N PRO A 39 -10.22 4.00 20.32
CA PRO A 39 -9.73 4.91 19.31
C PRO A 39 -10.58 4.80 18.04
N ARG A 40 -10.85 5.92 17.37
CA ARG A 40 -11.41 5.95 16.02
C ARG A 40 -10.29 6.39 15.11
N CYS A 41 -9.70 5.46 14.38
CA CYS A 41 -8.38 5.67 13.80
C CYS A 41 -8.30 5.33 12.32
N TYR A 42 -7.29 5.90 11.69
CA TYR A 42 -6.92 5.65 10.31
C TYR A 42 -5.40 5.56 10.20
N VAL A 43 -4.94 4.97 9.10
CA VAL A 43 -3.52 4.83 8.79
C VAL A 43 -3.18 5.76 7.63
N THR A 44 -2.07 6.47 7.76
CA THR A 44 -1.50 7.29 6.67
C THR A 44 0.01 7.15 6.65
N THR A 45 0.64 7.57 5.57
CA THR A 45 2.09 7.51 5.40
C THR A 45 2.63 8.84 4.91
N GLN A 46 3.85 9.15 5.36
CA GLN A 46 4.64 10.30 4.91
C GLN A 46 6.08 9.84 4.62
N THR A 47 6.82 10.67 3.91
CA THR A 47 8.27 10.54 3.79
C THR A 47 8.93 11.53 4.75
N LYS A 48 10.24 11.40 4.95
CA LYS A 48 10.99 12.37 5.75
C LYS A 48 10.88 13.77 5.14
N ALA A 49 11.05 13.91 3.82
CA ALA A 49 10.88 15.20 3.14
C ALA A 49 9.49 15.80 3.35
N THR A 50 8.40 15.03 3.16
CA THR A 50 7.05 15.60 3.32
C THR A 50 6.72 15.97 4.76
N LEU A 51 7.31 15.26 5.73
CA LEU A 51 7.19 15.64 7.14
C LEU A 51 7.94 16.95 7.46
N GLU A 52 9.13 17.16 6.88
CA GLU A 52 9.95 18.35 7.10
C GLU A 52 9.41 19.60 6.39
N GLU A 53 8.86 19.44 5.18
CA GLU A 53 8.31 20.53 4.38
C GLU A 53 6.94 21.00 4.89
N GLY A 54 6.29 20.25 5.78
CA GLY A 54 4.97 20.58 6.34
C GLY A 54 3.84 20.55 5.31
N GLU A 55 4.15 20.22 4.05
CA GLU A 55 3.17 20.01 3.00
C GLU A 55 2.48 18.65 3.24
N ILE A 56 1.24 18.73 3.72
CA ILE A 56 0.26 17.67 3.50
C ILE A 56 -0.04 17.70 2.00
N GLY A 57 0.81 17.05 1.20
CA GLY A 57 0.66 16.97 -0.24
C GLY A 57 -0.79 16.60 -0.60
N GLU A 58 -1.35 17.30 -1.59
CA GLU A 58 -2.74 17.18 -2.04
C GLU A 58 -3.04 15.79 -2.62
N THR A 59 -3.12 14.77 -1.79
CA THR A 59 -4.09 13.66 -1.85
C THR A 59 -4.00 12.94 -0.50
N ILE A 60 -5.12 12.84 0.21
CA ILE A 60 -5.23 12.15 1.50
C ILE A 60 -4.98 10.66 1.26
N ASN A 61 -3.72 10.26 1.27
CA ASN A 61 -3.33 8.87 1.16
C ASN A 61 -3.46 8.23 2.55
N ALA A 62 -4.70 7.89 2.87
CA ALA A 62 -5.10 7.36 4.16
C ALA A 62 -6.17 6.30 3.98
N THR A 63 -6.27 5.39 4.95
CA THR A 63 -7.36 4.43 5.04
C THR A 63 -8.63 5.10 5.56
N ASN A 64 -9.77 4.40 5.46
CA ASN A 64 -10.98 4.82 6.17
C ASN A 64 -10.81 4.83 7.69
N PHE A 65 -11.66 5.58 8.38
CA PHE A 65 -11.71 5.60 9.84
C PHE A 65 -12.42 4.37 10.38
N ILE A 66 -11.79 3.66 11.32
CA ILE A 66 -12.35 2.49 11.99
C ILE A 66 -12.21 2.64 13.50
N GLU A 67 -13.30 2.36 14.23
CA GLU A 67 -13.30 2.37 15.68
C GLU A 67 -12.90 1.01 16.24
N GLY A 68 -12.04 1.02 17.26
CA GLY A 68 -11.71 -0.16 18.05
C GLY A 68 -10.23 -0.29 18.37
N VAL A 69 -9.93 -1.15 19.33
CA VAL A 69 -8.54 -1.45 19.75
C VAL A 69 -7.83 -2.45 18.83
N SER A 70 -8.55 -3.04 17.86
CA SER A 70 -8.02 -3.98 16.87
C SER A 70 -8.69 -3.82 15.50
N PRO A 71 -8.58 -2.65 14.86
CA PRO A 71 -9.23 -2.33 13.58
C PRO A 71 -8.67 -3.15 12.42
N GLN A 72 -9.48 -3.35 11.38
CA GLN A 72 -9.12 -4.06 10.15
C GLN A 72 -9.51 -3.19 8.94
N TRP A 73 -8.55 -2.78 8.13
CA TRP A 73 -8.78 -1.90 6.97
C TRP A 73 -8.81 -2.67 5.66
N ASN A 74 -7.78 -3.48 5.39
CA ASN A 74 -7.54 -4.11 4.09
C ASN A 74 -7.53 -3.10 2.94
N GLU A 75 -6.93 -1.93 3.19
CA GLU A 75 -6.89 -0.80 2.26
C GLU A 75 -5.47 -0.50 1.81
N MET A 76 -5.33 -0.02 0.58
CA MET A 76 -4.04 0.34 -0.01
C MET A 76 -3.76 1.82 0.19
N ILE A 77 -2.56 2.13 0.66
CA ILE A 77 -1.97 3.47 0.68
C ILE A 77 -0.61 3.43 -0.03
N TYR A 78 -0.10 4.58 -0.47
CA TYR A 78 1.15 4.67 -1.24
C TYR A 78 2.05 5.85 -0.87
N ALA A 79 3.36 5.70 -1.01
CA ALA A 79 4.30 6.82 -0.89
C ALA A 79 5.06 7.00 -2.20
N ASP A 80 5.03 8.22 -2.73
CA ASP A 80 5.82 8.65 -3.89
C ASP A 80 7.14 9.26 -3.41
N ILE A 81 8.26 8.76 -3.91
CA ILE A 81 9.59 9.27 -3.58
C ILE A 81 10.33 9.59 -4.87
N ALA A 82 11.08 10.70 -4.89
CA ALA A 82 11.97 10.99 -6.00
C ALA A 82 13.16 10.00 -5.98
N GLU A 83 13.46 9.36 -7.12
CA GLU A 83 14.50 8.30 -7.17
C GLU A 83 15.87 8.81 -6.69
N ASP A 84 16.19 10.08 -6.95
CA ASP A 84 17.44 10.72 -6.53
C ASP A 84 17.55 10.95 -5.01
N LYS A 85 16.42 11.07 -4.32
CA LYS A 85 16.35 11.21 -2.85
C LYS A 85 16.16 9.87 -2.13
N SER A 86 15.86 8.79 -2.86
CA SER A 86 15.47 7.49 -2.29
C SER A 86 16.43 6.97 -1.21
N LEU A 87 17.73 7.19 -1.31
CA LEU A 87 18.73 6.68 -0.35
C LEU A 87 18.76 7.44 0.99
N SER A 88 18.24 8.66 1.05
CA SER A 88 18.27 9.52 2.25
C SER A 88 16.91 9.65 2.94
N GLU A 89 15.87 9.05 2.37
CA GLU A 89 14.50 9.16 2.84
C GLU A 89 14.12 8.03 3.80
N GLU A 90 13.11 8.32 4.64
CA GLU A 90 12.48 7.36 5.53
C GLU A 90 10.99 7.31 5.28
N LEU A 91 10.42 6.12 5.34
CA LEU A 91 8.98 5.93 5.28
C LEU A 91 8.45 5.99 6.70
N ILE A 92 7.44 6.83 6.91
CA ILE A 92 6.85 7.06 8.21
C ILE A 92 5.37 6.71 8.13
N ILE A 93 4.97 5.66 8.83
CA ILE A 93 3.59 5.20 8.89
C ILE A 93 3.00 5.62 10.24
N PHE A 94 1.84 6.28 10.20
CA PHE A 94 1.12 6.73 11.37
C PHE A 94 -0.20 6.01 11.53
N ILE A 95 -0.56 5.69 12.78
CA ILE A 95 -1.95 5.46 13.17
C ILE A 95 -2.40 6.70 13.93
N ILE A 96 -3.44 7.37 13.44
CA ILE A 96 -3.92 8.64 13.98
C ILE A 96 -5.34 8.46 14.49
N ASP A 97 -5.62 8.97 15.70
CA ASP A 97 -6.98 9.08 16.22
C ASP A 97 -7.67 10.30 15.60
N GLU A 98 -8.73 10.07 14.84
CA GLU A 98 -9.44 11.11 14.09
C GLU A 98 -10.00 12.23 14.97
N PRO A 99 -10.70 11.95 16.09
CA PRO A 99 -11.30 13.02 16.89
C PRO A 99 -10.28 13.94 17.56
N THR A 100 -9.07 13.45 17.87
CA THR A 100 -8.05 14.23 18.58
C THR A 100 -6.88 14.68 17.70
N GLY A 101 -6.74 14.11 16.50
CA GLY A 101 -5.55 14.27 15.65
C GLY A 101 -4.27 13.67 16.26
N LYS A 102 -4.37 12.93 17.37
CA LYS A 102 -3.21 12.40 18.09
C LYS A 102 -2.64 11.20 17.35
N LYS A 103 -1.32 11.19 17.14
CA LYS A 103 -0.56 10.02 16.70
C LYS A 103 -0.57 8.97 17.81
N ILE A 104 -1.19 7.82 17.54
CA ILE A 104 -1.23 6.66 18.43
C ILE A 104 0.06 5.85 18.27
N VAL A 105 0.46 5.63 17.02
CA VAL A 105 1.63 4.83 16.62
C VAL A 105 2.39 5.59 15.54
N GLU A 106 3.72 5.49 15.57
CA GLU A 106 4.62 6.07 14.58
C GLU A 106 5.73 5.05 14.28
N HIS A 107 5.70 4.47 13.08
CA HIS A 107 6.75 3.57 12.61
C HIS A 107 7.59 4.26 11.56
N ARG A 108 8.90 4.28 11.77
CA ARG A 108 9.90 4.80 10.83
C ARG A 108 10.77 3.65 10.37
N PHE A 109 10.94 3.48 9.07
CA PHE A 109 11.94 2.55 8.56
C PHE A 109 12.44 2.93 7.18
N GLN A 110 13.67 2.47 6.93
CA GLN A 110 14.38 2.56 5.66
C GLN A 110 13.97 1.39 4.77
N TRP A 111 13.35 1.68 3.62
CA TRP A 111 12.85 0.66 2.71
C TRP A 111 13.87 0.20 1.65
N GLN A 112 15.07 0.79 1.64
CA GLN A 112 16.08 0.60 0.59
C GLN A 112 16.63 -0.83 0.57
N ASN A 113 16.57 -1.54 1.71
CA ASN A 113 16.99 -2.93 1.85
C ASN A 113 15.96 -3.94 1.28
N PHE A 114 14.78 -3.47 0.87
CA PHE A 114 13.78 -4.32 0.23
C PHE A 114 14.01 -4.37 -1.28
N GLU A 115 13.97 -5.59 -1.82
CA GLU A 115 14.09 -5.83 -3.25
C GLU A 115 12.89 -5.25 -3.98
N PRO A 116 13.10 -4.46 -5.05
CA PRO A 116 12.04 -3.99 -5.90
C PRO A 116 11.17 -5.13 -6.44
N PHE A 117 9.86 -4.89 -6.52
CA PHE A 117 8.83 -5.79 -7.06
C PHE A 117 8.60 -7.08 -6.26
N TYR A 118 9.17 -7.20 -5.06
CA TYR A 118 8.81 -8.24 -4.10
C TYR A 118 7.73 -7.74 -3.13
N GLN A 119 6.86 -8.66 -2.71
CA GLN A 119 5.87 -8.40 -1.68
C GLN A 119 6.41 -8.85 -0.32
N TYR A 120 6.44 -7.93 0.64
CA TYR A 120 6.89 -8.17 2.00
C TYR A 120 5.72 -8.08 2.97
N HIS A 121 5.60 -9.06 3.87
CA HIS A 121 4.63 -9.04 4.95
C HIS A 121 5.32 -8.66 6.24
N ILE A 122 4.93 -7.53 6.83
CA ILE A 122 5.65 -6.90 7.93
C ILE A 122 4.71 -6.75 9.12
N ASN A 123 5.19 -7.20 10.28
CA ASN A 123 4.58 -6.94 11.58
C ASN A 123 5.38 -5.82 12.27
N LEU A 124 4.84 -4.60 12.24
CA LEU A 124 5.44 -3.44 12.88
C LEU A 124 4.96 -3.38 14.34
N GLN A 125 5.89 -3.42 15.29
CA GLN A 125 5.60 -3.49 16.71
C GLN A 125 6.12 -2.25 17.44
N GLN A 126 5.28 -1.63 18.28
CA GLN A 126 5.67 -0.49 19.10
C GLN A 126 5.28 -0.73 20.57
N PRO A 127 6.25 -0.78 21.50
CA PRO A 127 5.96 -0.82 22.93
C PRO A 127 5.24 0.47 23.37
N LEU A 128 4.16 0.32 24.13
CA LEU A 128 3.50 1.47 24.74
C LEU A 128 4.27 1.86 26.00
N GLN A 129 4.71 3.12 26.13
CA GLN A 129 5.49 3.54 27.30
C GLN A 129 4.70 3.47 28.62
N GLN A 130 3.37 3.49 28.54
CA GLN A 130 2.46 3.60 29.69
C GLN A 130 1.94 2.23 30.17
N THR A 131 2.10 1.18 29.37
CA THR A 131 1.57 -0.16 29.66
C THR A 131 2.59 -1.22 29.26
N SER A 132 2.47 -2.44 29.78
CA SER A 132 3.32 -3.57 29.33
C SER A 132 2.92 -4.13 27.96
N GLN A 133 2.06 -3.43 27.21
CA GLN A 133 1.50 -3.90 25.96
C GLN A 133 2.32 -3.40 24.77
N THR A 134 2.31 -4.19 23.70
CA THR A 134 2.90 -3.85 22.42
C THR A 134 1.78 -3.72 21.40
N THR A 135 1.70 -2.56 20.74
CA THR A 135 0.82 -2.40 19.58
C THR A 135 1.45 -3.09 18.38
N CYS A 136 0.60 -3.66 17.52
CA CYS A 136 1.02 -4.26 16.27
C CYS A 136 0.28 -3.60 15.12
N LEU A 137 0.99 -3.32 14.03
CA LEU A 137 0.44 -2.93 12.74
C LEU A 137 0.89 -3.95 11.69
N TYR A 138 -0.07 -4.57 11.01
CA TYR A 138 0.16 -5.60 10.02
C TYR A 138 0.01 -5.00 8.62
N ILE A 139 1.09 -5.02 7.84
CA ILE A 139 1.10 -4.49 6.46
C ILE A 139 1.69 -5.49 5.47
N SER A 140 1.26 -5.40 4.21
CA SER A 140 2.08 -5.84 3.09
C SER A 140 2.67 -4.62 2.41
N MET A 141 3.94 -4.68 2.03
CA MET A 141 4.62 -3.61 1.33
C MET A 141 5.26 -4.12 0.04
N MET A 142 5.23 -3.30 -1.01
CA MET A 142 5.98 -3.52 -2.24
C MET A 142 6.66 -2.24 -2.68
N ARG A 143 7.95 -2.34 -2.94
CA ARG A 143 8.77 -1.28 -3.53
C ARG A 143 8.71 -1.39 -5.06
N LYS A 144 8.34 -0.33 -5.78
CA LYS A 144 8.33 -0.29 -7.25
C LYS A 144 9.28 0.79 -7.76
N LEU A 145 10.21 0.41 -8.61
CA LEU A 145 11.07 1.35 -9.35
C LEU A 145 10.37 1.82 -10.63
N SER A 146 10.90 2.86 -11.27
CA SER A 146 10.40 3.35 -12.57
C SER A 146 10.65 2.39 -13.74
N SER A 147 11.45 1.34 -13.53
CA SER A 147 11.72 0.29 -14.50
C SER A 147 11.84 -1.08 -13.85
N LEU A 148 11.50 -2.13 -14.59
CA LEU A 148 11.73 -3.51 -14.16
C LEU A 148 13.24 -3.81 -14.27
N SER A 149 13.81 -4.50 -13.29
CA SER A 149 15.21 -4.92 -13.39
C SER A 149 15.39 -5.85 -14.60
N LYS A 150 16.48 -5.64 -15.36
CA LYS A 150 16.83 -6.50 -16.49
C LYS A 150 17.49 -7.81 -16.04
N GLU A 151 17.94 -7.88 -14.79
CA GLU A 151 18.74 -8.98 -14.28
C GLU A 151 17.89 -9.84 -13.33
N SER A 152 17.59 -11.06 -13.79
CA SER A 152 17.11 -12.23 -13.04
C SER A 152 15.62 -12.44 -12.75
N ILE A 153 14.68 -11.74 -13.41
CA ILE A 153 13.25 -12.11 -13.35
C ILE A 153 12.71 -12.37 -14.75
N ARG A 154 12.28 -13.61 -15.01
CA ARG A 154 11.45 -13.93 -16.19
C ARG A 154 10.02 -13.48 -15.89
N TYR A 155 9.72 -12.23 -16.22
CA TYR A 155 8.34 -11.77 -16.23
C TYR A 155 7.61 -12.49 -17.38
N PHE A 156 6.64 -13.32 -17.04
CA PHE A 156 5.68 -13.86 -18.00
C PHE A 156 4.42 -13.01 -17.87
N GLY A 157 4.25 -12.05 -18.78
CA GLY A 157 2.97 -11.37 -18.95
C GLY A 157 2.05 -12.27 -19.76
N LEU A 158 0.86 -12.54 -19.25
CA LEU A 158 -0.21 -13.17 -20.03
C LEU A 158 -1.23 -12.10 -20.38
N GLU A 159 -1.22 -11.69 -21.65
CA GLU A 159 -2.29 -10.88 -22.22
C GLU A 159 -3.24 -11.80 -22.97
N ALA A 160 -4.52 -11.75 -22.60
CA ALA A 160 -5.58 -12.49 -23.27
C ALA A 160 -6.53 -11.51 -23.92
N LEU A 161 -6.54 -11.49 -25.25
CA LEU A 161 -7.53 -10.77 -26.03
C LEU A 161 -8.69 -11.71 -26.36
N LEU A 162 -9.87 -11.44 -25.81
CA LEU A 162 -11.10 -12.11 -26.25
C LEU A 162 -11.57 -11.44 -27.55
N ASN A 163 -11.55 -12.17 -28.66
CA ASN A 163 -12.00 -11.71 -29.96
C ASN A 163 -12.97 -12.72 -30.59
N GLY A 164 -13.85 -12.26 -31.48
CA GLY A 164 -14.71 -13.14 -32.27
C GLY A 164 -15.87 -13.77 -31.50
N PHE A 165 -16.73 -12.95 -30.89
CA PHE A 165 -18.01 -13.45 -30.38
C PHE A 165 -18.96 -13.69 -31.55
N ASP A 166 -19.51 -14.91 -31.67
CA ASP A 166 -20.50 -15.28 -32.71
C ASP A 166 -21.82 -14.50 -32.58
N SER A 167 -22.03 -13.83 -31.45
CA SER A 167 -23.20 -12.99 -31.18
C SER A 167 -22.79 -11.76 -30.37
N PRO A 168 -23.49 -10.61 -30.53
CA PRO A 168 -23.23 -9.43 -29.73
C PRO A 168 -23.39 -9.76 -28.24
N ILE A 169 -22.40 -9.38 -27.43
CA ILE A 169 -22.55 -9.42 -25.97
C ILE A 169 -23.58 -8.35 -25.62
N THR A 170 -24.76 -8.77 -25.20
CA THR A 170 -25.80 -7.86 -24.70
C THR A 170 -25.38 -7.25 -23.37
N GLU A 171 -25.91 -6.06 -23.08
CA GLU A 171 -25.62 -5.36 -21.82
C GLU A 171 -25.98 -6.24 -20.61
N ASN A 172 -25.05 -6.31 -19.65
CA ASN A 172 -25.12 -7.03 -18.36
C ASN A 172 -24.72 -8.52 -18.30
N LEU A 173 -23.94 -9.03 -19.26
CA LEU A 173 -23.29 -10.35 -19.09
C LEU A 173 -21.93 -10.22 -18.38
N SER A 174 -21.78 -10.93 -17.25
CA SER A 174 -20.49 -11.10 -16.57
C SER A 174 -19.70 -12.21 -17.28
N ILE A 175 -18.62 -11.85 -17.95
CA ILE A 175 -17.74 -12.79 -18.65
C ILE A 175 -16.54 -13.09 -17.74
N TYR A 176 -16.31 -14.37 -17.46
CA TYR A 176 -15.17 -14.84 -16.68
C TYR A 176 -14.19 -15.56 -17.60
N ALA A 177 -12.99 -15.00 -17.75
CA ALA A 177 -11.86 -15.69 -18.37
C ALA A 177 -10.99 -16.29 -17.25
N VAL A 178 -10.80 -17.60 -17.26
CA VAL A 178 -9.94 -18.30 -16.30
C VAL A 178 -8.71 -18.78 -17.02
N THR A 179 -7.54 -18.37 -16.54
CA THR A 179 -6.26 -18.85 -17.03
C THR A 179 -5.56 -19.61 -15.91
N ARG A 180 -4.90 -20.72 -16.25
CA ARG A 180 -4.16 -21.54 -15.29
C ARG A 180 -2.74 -21.72 -15.80
N ILE A 181 -1.77 -21.38 -14.97
CA ILE A 181 -0.37 -21.71 -15.22
C ILE A 181 -0.16 -23.13 -14.72
N VAL A 182 0.23 -24.04 -15.62
CA VAL A 182 0.61 -25.42 -15.28
C VAL A 182 2.11 -25.60 -15.54
N SER A 183 2.80 -26.31 -14.65
CA SER A 183 4.25 -26.54 -14.74
C SER A 183 4.63 -27.59 -15.79
N ASP A 184 3.69 -28.48 -16.15
CA ASP A 184 3.87 -29.52 -17.16
C ASP A 184 2.65 -29.56 -18.08
N PHE A 185 2.78 -28.98 -19.27
CA PHE A 185 1.72 -28.98 -20.28
C PHE A 185 1.46 -30.38 -20.85
N LYS A 186 2.45 -31.29 -20.85
CA LYS A 186 2.28 -32.63 -21.45
C LYS A 186 1.52 -33.60 -20.54
N ALA A 187 1.46 -33.30 -19.25
CA ALA A 187 0.73 -34.09 -18.26
C ALA A 187 -0.74 -33.63 -18.07
N TYR A 188 -1.19 -32.62 -18.81
CA TYR A 188 -2.53 -32.04 -18.74
C TYR A 188 -3.32 -32.35 -20.02
#